data_AF-A0A960QYZ6-F1
#
_entry.id   AF-A0A960QYZ6-F1
#
_cell.length_a   1.000
_cell.length_b   1.000
_cell.length_c   1.000
_cell.angle_alpha   90.00
_cell.angle_beta   90.00
_cell.angle_gamma   90.00
#
_symmetry.space_group_name_H-M   'P 1'
#
loop_
_entity.id
_entity.type
_entity.pdbx_description
1 polymer ?
#
loop_
_entity_poly.entity_id
_entity_poly.type
_entity_poly.pdbx_seq_one_letter_code
_entity_poly.pdbx_strand_id
1 'polypeptide(L)'
;DYKVTFSRWNLYQSLGLDPKKEGGIGAFIYKKLQEKLEDTNKEVEKLHDEYVRAIDEARVSQALLRQADSPDRMRMRKAELEVRAHHADVCKDMRDKANEKAQSLSQFFPFLIGNYVEAFQDHFLEVFDAEAHYTDETLLEDSPAGFRLVYKHGRSDPTAWSFIQNEEDFFGALRHFFLAVEPQISAACEWEEGKKEIELLTTEIVHLIDTDSFHAFALKKKKPWSYTSGGSFHTLLKGYFSIEGEIAEEKRPIESPLDLLTFLIDLLKALPYRVTRPFETDPHASLFMYSPTHAFLLRPGLSPFKEGWLDKGFTYTWIRDHLIDPAKSHYESIRLDASLQTLVAEKIVPHGFHPSPGGLTLPEFRVYLMDMFPNRGDDIDNLLFQSFSTIPPLPFADTNWADYFFAFAVNPATFELDLYRMSIDGNRIYPMTPWRHYLDGTTKEDWGVLTRPTDFSGAPLSDLALKLKKI
;
A
#
# COMPACT_ATOMS: atom_id res chain seq x y z
N ASP A 1 -10.91 -8.85 4.64
CA ASP A 1 -9.98 -9.60 3.74
C ASP A 1 -9.48 -8.78 2.52
N TYR A 2 -9.27 -7.46 2.67
CA TYR A 2 -8.82 -6.57 1.58
C TYR A 2 -7.28 -6.38 1.52
N LYS A 3 -6.55 -6.68 2.61
CA LYS A 3 -5.08 -6.68 2.68
C LYS A 3 -4.46 -7.68 1.70
N VAL A 4 -5.17 -8.79 1.45
CA VAL A 4 -4.73 -9.85 0.55
C VAL A 4 -4.96 -9.45 -0.91
N THR A 5 -5.95 -8.62 -1.23
CA THR A 5 -6.35 -8.39 -2.64
C THR A 5 -5.45 -7.42 -3.41
N PHE A 6 -4.83 -6.44 -2.73
CA PHE A 6 -3.93 -5.48 -3.37
C PHE A 6 -2.50 -6.04 -3.55
N SER A 7 -1.97 -6.70 -2.52
CA SER A 7 -0.67 -7.41 -2.51
C SER A 7 -0.65 -8.62 -3.46
N ARG A 8 -1.81 -9.25 -3.69
CA ARG A 8 -1.99 -10.27 -4.73
C ARG A 8 -1.72 -9.74 -6.12
N TRP A 9 -1.79 -8.44 -6.40
CA TRP A 9 -1.71 -7.98 -7.77
C TRP A 9 -0.27 -7.99 -8.31
N ASN A 10 0.70 -7.38 -7.63
CA ASN A 10 2.05 -7.21 -8.19
C ASN A 10 2.83 -8.53 -8.29
N LEU A 11 2.91 -9.31 -7.22
CA LEU A 11 3.61 -10.61 -7.23
C LEU A 11 2.94 -11.60 -8.21
N TYR A 12 1.60 -11.66 -8.25
CA TYR A 12 0.92 -12.60 -9.16
C TYR A 12 0.96 -12.13 -10.61
N GLN A 13 1.03 -10.81 -10.85
CA GLN A 13 1.28 -10.26 -12.19
C GLN A 13 2.66 -10.70 -12.69
N SER A 14 3.70 -10.61 -11.86
CA SER A 14 5.07 -10.96 -12.24
C SER A 14 5.30 -12.47 -12.38
N LEU A 15 4.61 -13.29 -11.58
CA LEU A 15 4.73 -14.75 -11.68
C LEU A 15 3.95 -15.34 -12.86
N GLY A 16 2.90 -14.65 -13.32
CA GLY A 16 2.08 -15.12 -14.42
C GLY A 16 1.39 -16.45 -14.13
N LEU A 17 0.74 -16.58 -12.96
CA LEU A 17 0.03 -17.81 -12.55
C LEU A 17 -1.24 -18.10 -13.38
N ASP A 18 -1.68 -17.15 -14.21
CA ASP A 18 -2.78 -17.35 -15.17
C ASP A 18 -2.28 -18.20 -16.35
N PRO A 19 -2.97 -19.32 -16.69
CA PRO A 19 -2.57 -20.18 -17.80
C PRO A 19 -2.53 -19.48 -19.17
N LYS A 20 -3.22 -18.33 -19.32
CA LYS A 20 -3.24 -17.55 -20.55
C LYS A 20 -2.05 -16.59 -20.71
N LYS A 21 -1.24 -16.40 -19.66
CA LYS A 21 -0.09 -15.50 -19.69
C LYS A 21 1.16 -16.24 -20.15
N GLU A 22 1.41 -16.23 -21.46
CA GLU A 22 2.62 -16.83 -22.03
C GLU A 22 3.90 -16.30 -21.38
N GLY A 23 4.83 -17.22 -21.08
CA GLY A 23 6.08 -16.93 -20.37
C GLY A 23 5.97 -16.98 -18.84
N GLY A 24 4.75 -17.03 -18.27
CA GLY A 24 4.54 -17.19 -16.83
C GLY A 24 4.53 -18.65 -16.35
N ILE A 25 4.62 -18.82 -15.03
CA ILE A 25 4.61 -20.15 -14.38
C ILE A 25 3.27 -20.88 -14.63
N GLY A 26 2.15 -20.15 -14.64
CA GLY A 26 0.83 -20.75 -14.89
C GLY A 26 0.72 -21.36 -16.28
N ALA A 27 1.14 -20.62 -17.32
CA ALA A 27 1.16 -21.13 -18.69
C ALA A 27 2.12 -22.32 -18.84
N PHE A 28 3.26 -22.29 -18.16
CA PHE A 28 4.21 -23.41 -18.14
C PHE A 28 3.62 -24.69 -17.54
N ILE A 29 3.06 -24.61 -16.33
CA ILE A 29 2.42 -25.76 -15.66
C ILE A 29 1.27 -26.29 -16.51
N TYR A 30 0.41 -25.39 -17.01
CA TYR A 30 -0.73 -25.77 -17.84
C TYR A 30 -0.29 -26.53 -19.09
N LYS A 31 0.71 -26.03 -19.81
CA LYS A 31 1.24 -26.67 -21.01
C LYS A 31 1.76 -28.09 -20.71
N LYS A 32 2.54 -28.24 -19.64
CA LYS A 32 3.10 -29.54 -19.24
C LYS A 32 2.03 -30.56 -18.87
N LEU A 33 1.02 -30.13 -18.11
CA LEU A 33 -0.11 -30.99 -17.75
C LEU A 33 -1.00 -31.32 -18.96
N GLN A 34 -1.19 -30.36 -19.86
CA GLN A 34 -1.95 -30.54 -21.09
C GLN A 34 -1.28 -31.56 -22.02
N GLU A 35 0.04 -31.48 -22.22
CA GLU A 35 0.81 -32.46 -22.99
C GLU A 35 0.65 -33.88 -22.41
N LYS A 36 0.76 -34.02 -21.09
CA LYS A 36 0.55 -35.31 -20.40
C LYS A 36 -0.89 -35.82 -20.50
N LEU A 37 -1.87 -34.93 -20.42
CA LEU A 37 -3.28 -35.26 -20.57
C LEU A 37 -3.57 -35.75 -22.00
N GLU A 38 -3.03 -35.09 -23.01
CA GLU A 38 -3.17 -35.50 -24.41
C GLU A 38 -2.56 -36.87 -24.67
N ASP A 39 -1.38 -37.15 -24.14
CA ASP A 39 -0.75 -38.47 -24.28
C ASP A 39 -1.51 -39.57 -23.53
N THR A 40 -2.04 -39.24 -22.34
CA THR A 40 -2.91 -40.17 -21.59
C THR A 40 -4.22 -40.42 -22.34
N ASN A 41 -4.83 -39.40 -22.95
CA ASN A 41 -6.05 -39.58 -23.75
C ASN A 41 -5.82 -40.47 -24.98
N LYS A 42 -4.68 -40.31 -25.67
CA LYS A 42 -4.30 -41.23 -26.77
C LYS A 42 -4.13 -42.67 -26.28
N GLU A 43 -3.56 -42.85 -25.09
CA GLU A 43 -3.44 -44.18 -24.46
C GLU A 43 -4.82 -44.76 -24.11
N VAL A 44 -5.73 -43.95 -23.56
CA VAL A 44 -7.12 -44.34 -23.27
C VAL A 44 -7.84 -44.79 -24.54
N GLU A 45 -7.71 -44.05 -25.65
CA GLU A 45 -8.29 -44.42 -26.95
C GLU A 45 -7.74 -45.75 -27.45
N LYS A 46 -6.42 -45.92 -27.40
CA LYS A 46 -5.77 -47.18 -27.82
C LYS A 46 -6.24 -48.37 -26.98
N LEU A 47 -6.29 -48.23 -25.65
CA LEU A 47 -6.75 -49.27 -24.74
C LEU A 47 -8.25 -49.55 -24.91
N HIS A 48 -9.04 -48.53 -25.27
CA HIS A 48 -10.44 -48.70 -25.61
C HIS A 48 -10.61 -49.57 -26.87
N ASP A 49 -9.84 -49.31 -27.93
CA ASP A 49 -9.86 -50.12 -29.15
C ASP A 49 -9.41 -51.56 -28.92
N GLU A 50 -8.43 -51.78 -28.03
CA GLU A 50 -8.00 -53.12 -27.61
C GLU A 50 -9.09 -53.84 -26.81
N TYR A 51 -9.75 -53.15 -25.88
CA TYR A 51 -10.87 -53.68 -25.12
C TYR A 51 -12.07 -54.07 -25.99
N VAL A 52 -12.44 -53.22 -26.95
CA VAL A 52 -13.53 -53.51 -27.90
C VAL A 52 -13.21 -54.77 -28.71
N ARG A 53 -11.97 -54.88 -29.22
CA ARG A 53 -11.51 -56.08 -29.94
C ARG A 53 -11.58 -57.33 -29.05
N ALA A 54 -11.07 -57.27 -27.83
CA ALA A 54 -11.10 -58.40 -26.90
C ALA A 54 -12.53 -58.86 -26.55
N ILE A 55 -13.47 -57.92 -26.39
CA ILE A 55 -14.89 -58.23 -26.20
C ILE A 55 -15.50 -58.92 -27.42
N ASP A 56 -15.22 -58.42 -28.62
CA ASP A 56 -15.79 -59.01 -29.83
C ASP A 56 -15.24 -60.43 -30.06
N GLU A 57 -13.96 -60.68 -29.78
CA GLU A 57 -13.38 -62.02 -29.80
C GLU A 57 -14.01 -62.96 -28.75
N ALA A 58 -14.32 -62.46 -27.55
CA ALA A 58 -15.03 -63.21 -26.52
C ALA A 58 -16.48 -63.53 -26.95
N ARG A 59 -17.18 -62.58 -27.57
CA ARG A 59 -18.53 -62.78 -28.13
C ARG A 59 -18.55 -63.83 -29.24
N VAL A 60 -17.55 -63.81 -30.13
CA VAL A 60 -17.38 -64.84 -31.17
C VAL A 60 -17.15 -66.21 -30.54
N SER A 61 -16.27 -66.33 -29.53
CA SER A 61 -16.08 -67.58 -28.77
C SER A 61 -17.37 -68.06 -28.11
N GLN A 62 -18.17 -67.14 -27.56
CA GLN A 62 -19.45 -67.46 -26.95
C GLN A 62 -20.47 -67.99 -27.97
N ALA A 63 -20.51 -67.40 -29.18
CA ALA A 63 -21.35 -67.88 -30.27
C ALA A 63 -20.92 -69.28 -30.74
N LEU A 64 -19.61 -69.53 -30.87
CA LEU A 64 -19.06 -70.84 -31.24
C LEU A 64 -19.33 -71.91 -30.18
N LEU A 65 -19.29 -71.56 -28.89
CA LEU A 65 -19.67 -72.46 -27.80
C LEU A 65 -21.14 -72.89 -27.90
N ARG A 66 -22.05 -71.98 -28.27
CA ARG A 66 -23.48 -72.30 -28.46
C ARG A 66 -23.75 -73.25 -29.63
N GLN A 67 -22.84 -73.31 -30.60
CA GLN A 67 -22.94 -74.18 -31.78
C GLN A 67 -22.19 -75.52 -31.62
N ALA A 68 -21.59 -75.78 -30.45
CA ALA A 68 -20.84 -77.01 -30.22
C ALA A 68 -21.76 -78.24 -30.16
N ASP A 69 -21.39 -79.25 -30.95
CA ASP A 69 -22.16 -80.48 -31.20
C ASP A 69 -21.64 -81.70 -30.41
N SER A 70 -20.49 -81.57 -29.72
CA SER A 70 -19.91 -82.64 -28.92
C SER A 70 -19.45 -82.19 -27.52
N PRO A 71 -19.43 -83.10 -26.52
CA PRO A 71 -19.00 -82.79 -25.15
C PRO A 71 -17.55 -82.30 -25.08
N ASP A 72 -16.65 -82.88 -25.88
CA ASP A 72 -15.24 -82.49 -25.92
C ASP A 72 -15.05 -81.12 -26.55
N ARG A 73 -15.81 -80.81 -27.62
CA ARG A 73 -15.81 -79.47 -28.23
C ARG A 73 -16.38 -78.42 -27.28
N MET A 74 -17.43 -78.74 -26.52
CA MET A 74 -17.97 -77.83 -25.50
C MET A 74 -16.93 -77.49 -24.43
N ARG A 75 -16.18 -78.48 -23.92
CA ARG A 75 -15.11 -78.22 -22.93
C ARG A 75 -14.01 -77.33 -23.49
N MET A 76 -13.53 -77.61 -24.70
CA MET A 76 -12.48 -76.80 -25.35
C MET A 76 -12.95 -75.36 -25.59
N ARG A 77 -14.16 -75.17 -26.14
CA ARG A 77 -14.72 -73.83 -26.41
C ARG A 77 -15.02 -73.05 -25.14
N LYS A 78 -15.37 -73.74 -24.05
CA LYS A 78 -15.56 -73.11 -22.74
C LYS A 78 -14.24 -72.55 -22.20
N ALA A 79 -13.16 -73.34 -22.26
CA ALA A 79 -11.83 -72.87 -21.86
C ALA A 79 -11.35 -71.68 -22.71
N GLU A 80 -11.58 -71.71 -24.03
CA GLU A 80 -11.25 -70.61 -24.94
C GLU A 80 -12.04 -69.33 -24.62
N LEU A 81 -13.33 -69.46 -24.28
CA LEU A 81 -14.16 -68.34 -23.84
C LEU A 81 -13.65 -67.74 -22.52
N GLU A 82 -13.30 -68.58 -21.54
CA GLU A 82 -12.76 -68.13 -20.24
C GLU A 82 -11.46 -67.33 -20.42
N VAL A 83 -10.55 -67.78 -21.28
CA VAL A 83 -9.31 -67.05 -21.59
C VAL A 83 -9.60 -65.69 -22.23
N ARG A 84 -10.51 -65.64 -23.22
CA ARG A 84 -10.85 -64.39 -23.90
C ARG A 84 -11.63 -63.41 -23.02
N ALA A 85 -12.50 -63.92 -22.15
CA ALA A 85 -13.20 -63.11 -21.16
C ALA A 85 -12.20 -62.47 -20.17
N HIS A 86 -11.26 -63.26 -19.65
CA HIS A 86 -10.20 -62.75 -18.79
C HIS A 86 -9.33 -61.70 -19.51
N HIS A 87 -9.00 -61.91 -20.79
CA HIS A 87 -8.26 -60.90 -21.56
C HIS A 87 -9.04 -59.59 -21.69
N ALA A 88 -10.34 -59.65 -21.99
CA ALA A 88 -11.20 -58.49 -22.05
C ALA A 88 -11.29 -57.75 -20.70
N ASP A 89 -11.37 -58.47 -19.58
CA ASP A 89 -11.37 -57.88 -18.24
C ASP A 89 -10.05 -57.15 -17.94
N VAL A 90 -8.89 -57.73 -18.30
CA VAL A 90 -7.59 -57.06 -18.15
C VAL A 90 -7.51 -55.78 -18.99
N CYS A 91 -7.96 -55.82 -20.25
CA CYS A 91 -7.99 -54.63 -21.11
C CYS A 91 -8.92 -53.55 -20.54
N LYS A 92 -10.05 -53.96 -19.95
CA LYS A 92 -10.98 -53.04 -19.27
C LYS A 92 -10.31 -52.35 -18.08
N ASP A 93 -9.67 -53.11 -17.21
CA ASP A 93 -9.00 -52.59 -16.02
C ASP A 93 -7.87 -51.62 -16.40
N MET A 94 -7.11 -51.92 -17.47
CA MET A 94 -6.07 -51.03 -17.97
C MET A 94 -6.67 -49.71 -18.51
N ARG A 95 -7.74 -49.80 -19.31
CA ARG A 95 -8.45 -48.62 -19.83
C ARG A 95 -9.02 -47.76 -18.71
N ASP A 96 -9.68 -48.39 -17.73
CA ASP A 96 -10.34 -47.69 -16.63
C ASP A 96 -9.28 -46.96 -15.77
N LYS A 97 -8.13 -47.57 -15.49
CA LYS A 97 -6.98 -46.91 -14.84
C LYS A 97 -6.44 -45.72 -15.63
N ALA A 98 -6.27 -45.87 -16.95
CA ALA A 98 -5.80 -44.77 -17.80
C ALA A 98 -6.82 -43.61 -17.82
N ASN A 99 -8.12 -43.92 -17.79
CA ASN A 99 -9.18 -42.92 -17.76
C ASN A 99 -9.25 -42.19 -16.41
N GLU A 100 -9.10 -42.90 -15.28
CA GLU A 100 -8.97 -42.30 -13.95
C GLU A 100 -7.77 -41.34 -13.86
N LYS A 101 -6.64 -41.73 -14.47
CA LYS A 101 -5.46 -40.88 -14.58
C LYS A 101 -5.72 -39.62 -15.41
N ALA A 102 -6.37 -39.74 -16.57
CA ALA A 102 -6.74 -38.58 -17.40
C ALA A 102 -7.68 -37.62 -16.64
N GLN A 103 -8.66 -38.17 -15.90
CA GLN A 103 -9.56 -37.37 -15.07
C GLN A 103 -8.78 -36.62 -13.96
N SER A 104 -7.85 -37.30 -13.28
CA SER A 104 -7.02 -36.70 -12.24
C SER A 104 -6.14 -35.57 -12.81
N LEU A 105 -5.49 -35.78 -13.95
CA LEU A 105 -4.69 -34.77 -14.66
C LEU A 105 -5.50 -33.52 -15.01
N SER A 106 -6.76 -33.68 -15.45
CA SER A 106 -7.63 -32.56 -15.81
C SER A 106 -7.97 -31.62 -14.64
N GLN A 107 -7.96 -32.15 -13.41
CA GLN A 107 -8.24 -31.41 -12.18
C GLN A 107 -6.96 -30.95 -11.48
N PHE A 108 -5.79 -31.37 -11.98
CA PHE A 108 -4.54 -31.17 -11.26
C PHE A 108 -4.03 -29.74 -11.31
N PHE A 109 -4.21 -29.04 -12.44
CA PHE A 109 -3.85 -27.64 -12.57
C PHE A 109 -4.54 -26.73 -11.53
N PRO A 110 -5.89 -26.72 -11.40
CA PRO A 110 -6.55 -25.87 -10.40
C PRO A 110 -6.18 -26.24 -8.96
N PHE A 111 -5.92 -27.52 -8.67
CA PHE A 111 -5.39 -27.97 -7.38
C PHE A 111 -4.03 -27.32 -7.08
N LEU A 112 -3.07 -27.40 -8.00
CA LEU A 112 -1.72 -26.84 -7.80
C LEU A 112 -1.77 -25.33 -7.61
N ILE A 113 -2.45 -24.61 -8.51
CA ILE A 113 -2.53 -23.15 -8.43
C ILE A 113 -3.20 -22.71 -7.14
N GLY A 114 -4.30 -23.36 -6.74
CA GLY A 114 -4.99 -23.05 -5.48
C GLY A 114 -4.06 -23.16 -4.27
N ASN A 115 -3.31 -24.25 -4.16
CA ASN A 115 -2.37 -24.46 -3.05
C ASN A 115 -1.18 -23.49 -3.09
N TYR A 116 -0.62 -23.19 -4.27
CA TYR A 116 0.45 -22.19 -4.36
C TYR A 116 -0.02 -20.80 -3.93
N VAL A 117 -1.21 -20.37 -4.38
CA VAL A 117 -1.82 -19.08 -4.00
C VAL A 117 -1.95 -18.95 -2.47
N GLU A 118 -2.41 -20.02 -1.82
CA GLU A 118 -2.55 -20.06 -0.36
C GLU A 118 -1.19 -19.97 0.32
N ALA A 119 -0.24 -20.83 -0.08
CA ALA A 119 1.10 -20.87 0.50
C ALA A 119 1.90 -19.57 0.29
N PHE A 120 1.66 -18.82 -0.80
CA PHE A 120 2.31 -17.54 -1.05
C PHE A 120 2.07 -16.53 0.08
N GLN A 121 0.88 -16.53 0.70
CA GLN A 121 0.52 -15.61 1.78
C GLN A 121 1.34 -15.86 3.06
N ASP A 122 1.70 -17.12 3.28
CA ASP A 122 2.50 -17.50 4.44
C ASP A 122 3.99 -17.19 4.23
N HIS A 123 4.44 -17.15 2.98
CA HIS A 123 5.85 -17.03 2.62
C HIS A 123 6.27 -15.65 2.16
N PHE A 124 5.37 -14.83 1.65
CA PHE A 124 5.67 -13.48 1.18
C PHE A 124 4.76 -12.46 1.85
N LEU A 125 5.32 -11.30 2.17
CA LEU A 125 4.57 -10.17 2.71
C LEU A 125 5.14 -8.88 2.16
N GLU A 126 4.29 -7.91 1.87
CA GLU A 126 4.71 -6.55 1.58
C GLU A 126 4.84 -5.78 2.89
N VAL A 127 5.98 -5.14 3.08
CA VAL A 127 6.23 -4.24 4.21
C VAL A 127 6.51 -2.85 3.68
N PHE A 128 6.11 -1.86 4.47
CA PHE A 128 6.49 -0.48 4.18
C PHE A 128 8.01 -0.34 4.22
N ASP A 129 8.55 0.37 3.23
CA ASP A 129 9.96 0.64 3.07
C ASP A 129 10.18 2.11 2.71
N ALA A 130 10.63 2.87 3.71
CA ALA A 130 10.96 4.29 3.61
C ALA A 130 12.17 4.60 2.71
N GLU A 131 12.90 3.59 2.22
CA GLU A 131 14.02 3.81 1.31
C GLU A 131 13.64 3.51 -0.15
N ALA A 132 12.41 3.05 -0.42
CA ALA A 132 11.94 2.70 -1.77
C ALA A 132 11.42 3.90 -2.58
N HIS A 133 11.83 5.13 -2.25
CA HIS A 133 11.45 6.33 -3.00
C HIS A 133 12.21 6.43 -4.32
N TYR A 134 11.48 6.76 -5.41
CA TYR A 134 12.02 6.87 -6.77
C TYR A 134 12.19 8.33 -7.23
N THR A 135 11.85 9.31 -6.41
CA THR A 135 11.84 10.75 -6.77
C THR A 135 12.58 11.61 -5.74
N ASP A 136 13.35 12.59 -6.23
CA ASP A 136 13.97 13.69 -5.46
C ASP A 136 12.87 14.69 -5.02
N GLU A 137 11.88 14.25 -4.24
CA GLU A 137 10.82 15.11 -3.74
C GLU A 137 11.28 15.90 -2.50
N THR A 138 10.88 17.18 -2.44
CA THR A 138 11.24 18.07 -1.35
C THR A 138 10.60 17.62 -0.04
N LEU A 139 11.30 17.79 1.10
CA LEU A 139 10.88 17.53 2.50
C LEU A 139 9.48 18.03 2.94
N LEU A 140 8.73 18.71 2.08
CA LEU A 140 7.48 19.42 2.35
C LEU A 140 6.24 18.78 1.71
N GLU A 141 6.42 17.68 0.97
CA GLU A 141 5.36 16.89 0.33
C GLU A 141 5.53 15.42 0.73
N ASP A 142 4.43 14.73 1.03
CA ASP A 142 4.45 13.28 1.24
C ASP A 142 4.77 12.59 -0.08
N SER A 143 5.89 11.88 -0.09
CA SER A 143 6.24 11.03 -1.22
C SER A 143 5.36 9.77 -1.24
N PRO A 144 5.05 9.18 -2.41
CA PRO A 144 4.22 7.98 -2.44
C PRO A 144 4.89 6.84 -1.67
N ALA A 145 4.17 6.26 -0.71
CA ALA A 145 4.72 5.25 0.21
C ALA A 145 5.40 4.10 -0.55
N GLY A 146 6.67 3.88 -0.22
CA GLY A 146 7.46 2.77 -0.73
C GLY A 146 7.06 1.46 -0.05
N PHE A 147 6.88 0.41 -0.84
CA PHE A 147 6.65 -0.95 -0.35
C PHE A 147 7.73 -1.87 -0.89
N ARG A 148 8.20 -2.78 -0.03
CA ARG A 148 9.14 -3.84 -0.37
C ARG A 148 8.58 -5.20 -0.02
N LEU A 149 8.83 -6.17 -0.88
CA LEU A 149 8.48 -7.56 -0.62
C LEU A 149 9.52 -8.17 0.33
N VAL A 150 9.04 -8.91 1.35
CA VAL A 150 9.87 -9.72 2.23
C VAL A 150 9.52 -11.18 2.07
N TYR A 151 10.52 -12.03 2.22
CA TYR A 151 10.38 -13.47 2.26
C TYR A 151 10.43 -13.96 3.70
N LYS A 152 9.35 -14.62 4.14
CA LYS A 152 9.11 -15.04 5.52
C LYS A 152 9.70 -16.40 5.87
N HIS A 153 10.12 -17.19 4.88
CA HIS A 153 10.58 -18.58 5.07
C HIS A 153 9.56 -19.47 5.82
N GLY A 154 8.26 -19.17 5.70
CA GLY A 154 7.20 -19.87 6.44
C GLY A 154 7.10 -19.53 7.94
N ARG A 155 7.77 -18.46 8.41
CA ARG A 155 7.82 -18.08 9.83
C ARG A 155 6.93 -16.88 10.13
N SER A 156 6.36 -16.86 11.33
CA SER A 156 5.58 -15.71 11.83
C SER A 156 6.44 -14.61 12.46
N ASP A 157 7.67 -14.93 12.88
CA ASP A 157 8.58 -13.98 13.55
C ASP A 157 9.28 -13.05 12.54
N PRO A 158 9.06 -11.72 12.62
CA PRO A 158 9.66 -10.75 11.71
C PRO A 158 11.18 -10.70 11.72
N THR A 159 11.83 -11.12 12.81
CA THR A 159 13.30 -11.07 12.91
C THR A 159 14.00 -12.08 11.99
N ALA A 160 13.26 -13.10 11.55
CA ALA A 160 13.76 -14.14 10.65
C ALA A 160 13.42 -13.88 9.18
N TRP A 161 12.74 -12.78 8.86
CA TRP A 161 12.34 -12.46 7.49
C TRP A 161 13.49 -11.82 6.70
N SER A 162 13.55 -12.12 5.40
CA SER A 162 14.56 -11.57 4.50
C SER A 162 13.94 -10.51 3.59
N PHE A 163 14.51 -9.32 3.59
CA PHE A 163 14.11 -8.27 2.66
C PHE A 163 14.63 -8.56 1.26
N ILE A 164 13.76 -8.45 0.26
CA ILE A 164 14.13 -8.64 -1.14
C ILE A 164 14.57 -7.29 -1.70
N GLN A 165 15.88 -7.08 -1.83
CA GLN A 165 16.44 -5.77 -2.20
C GLN A 165 16.69 -5.67 -3.71
N ASN A 166 17.07 -6.78 -4.32
CA ASN A 166 17.49 -6.85 -5.70
C ASN A 166 16.87 -8.05 -6.44
N GLU A 167 17.20 -8.17 -7.72
CA GLU A 167 16.70 -9.23 -8.60
C GLU A 167 17.15 -10.63 -8.15
N GLU A 168 18.40 -10.75 -7.69
CA GLU A 168 18.97 -12.02 -7.22
C GLU A 168 18.24 -12.53 -5.97
N ASP A 169 17.98 -11.65 -5.01
CA ASP A 169 17.18 -11.95 -3.81
C ASP A 169 15.77 -12.43 -4.19
N PHE A 170 15.16 -11.80 -5.19
CA PHE A 170 13.80 -12.09 -5.60
C PHE A 170 13.68 -13.50 -6.20
N PHE A 171 14.51 -13.81 -7.19
CA PHE A 171 14.50 -15.13 -7.81
C PHE A 171 15.02 -16.21 -6.83
N GLY A 172 15.95 -15.86 -5.93
CA GLY A 172 16.37 -16.73 -4.83
C GLY A 172 15.22 -17.10 -3.90
N ALA A 173 14.42 -16.12 -3.48
CA ALA A 173 13.24 -16.35 -2.65
C ALA A 173 12.19 -17.20 -3.38
N LEU A 174 11.99 -17.02 -4.68
CA LEU A 174 11.05 -17.84 -5.47
C LEU A 174 11.51 -19.30 -5.56
N ARG A 175 12.78 -19.56 -5.85
CA ARG A 175 13.33 -20.93 -5.85
C ARG A 175 13.12 -21.61 -4.51
N HIS A 176 13.48 -20.91 -3.43
CA HIS A 176 13.32 -21.44 -2.09
C HIS A 176 11.84 -21.69 -1.76
N PHE A 177 10.93 -20.82 -2.18
CA PHE A 177 9.50 -21.00 -2.00
C PHE A 177 8.98 -22.30 -2.62
N PHE A 178 9.25 -22.55 -3.90
CA PHE A 178 8.74 -23.76 -4.57
C PHE A 178 9.31 -25.03 -3.94
N LEU A 179 10.58 -25.03 -3.54
CA LEU A 179 11.21 -26.15 -2.84
C LEU A 179 10.64 -26.36 -1.42
N ALA A 180 10.35 -25.28 -0.69
CA ALA A 180 9.86 -25.36 0.68
C ALA A 180 8.39 -25.82 0.76
N VAL A 181 7.58 -25.45 -0.24
CA VAL A 181 6.13 -25.73 -0.27
C VAL A 181 5.81 -27.08 -0.91
N GLU A 182 6.71 -27.63 -1.73
CA GLU A 182 6.55 -28.94 -2.38
C GLU A 182 6.08 -30.06 -1.43
N PRO A 183 6.69 -30.28 -0.25
CA PRO A 183 6.26 -31.35 0.66
C PRO A 183 4.84 -31.15 1.20
N GLN A 184 4.43 -29.89 1.43
CA GLN A 184 3.09 -29.54 1.92
C GLN A 184 2.02 -29.84 0.86
N ILE A 185 2.27 -29.44 -0.40
CA ILE A 185 1.33 -29.68 -1.50
C ILE A 185 1.28 -31.18 -1.83
N SER A 186 2.42 -31.86 -1.81
CA SER A 186 2.50 -33.31 -2.00
C SER A 186 1.70 -34.07 -0.93
N ALA A 187 1.76 -33.63 0.34
CA ALA A 187 0.96 -34.19 1.42
C ALA A 187 -0.55 -33.94 1.27
N ALA A 188 -0.95 -32.82 0.68
CA ALA A 188 -2.34 -32.49 0.40
C ALA A 188 -2.92 -33.21 -0.84
N CYS A 189 -2.07 -33.87 -1.63
CA CYS A 189 -2.47 -34.57 -2.85
C CYS A 189 -2.96 -36.00 -2.54
N GLU A 190 -4.23 -36.28 -2.81
CA GLU A 190 -4.81 -37.63 -2.67
C GLU A 190 -4.38 -38.58 -3.80
N TRP A 191 -3.95 -38.05 -4.94
CA TRP A 191 -3.52 -38.83 -6.10
C TRP A 191 -2.04 -39.20 -6.00
N GLU A 192 -1.74 -40.47 -5.74
CA GLU A 192 -0.38 -40.97 -5.50
C GLU A 192 0.61 -40.72 -6.65
N GLU A 193 0.17 -40.88 -7.91
CA GLU A 193 1.03 -40.53 -9.05
C GLU A 193 1.23 -39.01 -9.16
N GLY A 194 0.23 -38.24 -8.74
CA GLY A 194 0.28 -36.78 -8.64
C GLY A 194 1.39 -36.28 -7.71
N LYS A 195 1.74 -37.02 -6.65
CA LYS A 195 2.87 -36.66 -5.76
C LYS A 195 4.20 -36.64 -6.51
N LYS A 196 4.44 -37.61 -7.38
CA LYS A 196 5.64 -37.65 -8.25
C LYS A 196 5.59 -36.54 -9.30
N GLU A 197 4.40 -36.23 -9.79
CA GLU A 197 4.20 -35.12 -10.73
C GLU A 197 4.51 -33.77 -10.08
N ILE A 198 4.18 -33.57 -8.81
CA ILE A 198 4.53 -32.36 -8.04
C ILE A 198 6.06 -32.22 -7.92
N GLU A 199 6.77 -33.29 -7.57
CA GLU A 199 8.24 -33.29 -7.46
C GLU A 199 8.91 -32.91 -8.80
N LEU A 200 8.45 -33.53 -9.90
CA LEU A 200 8.94 -33.24 -11.25
C LEU A 200 8.64 -31.80 -11.66
N LEU A 201 7.40 -31.34 -11.49
CA LEU A 201 7.00 -29.97 -11.83
C LEU A 201 7.76 -28.94 -10.99
N THR A 202 8.00 -29.20 -9.70
CA THR A 202 8.75 -28.29 -8.83
C THR A 202 10.18 -28.10 -9.37
N THR A 203 10.83 -29.20 -9.76
CA THR A 203 12.18 -29.15 -10.36
C THR A 203 12.17 -28.36 -11.67
N GLU A 204 11.18 -28.61 -12.53
CA GLU A 204 11.05 -27.88 -13.79
C GLU A 204 10.71 -26.40 -13.61
N ILE A 205 9.90 -26.04 -12.61
CA ILE A 205 9.58 -24.65 -12.25
C ILE A 205 10.84 -23.92 -11.76
N VAL A 206 11.64 -24.56 -10.91
CA VAL A 206 12.92 -23.98 -10.46
C VAL A 206 13.84 -23.72 -11.65
N HIS A 207 13.93 -24.66 -12.59
CA HIS A 207 14.70 -24.45 -13.82
C HIS A 207 14.12 -23.34 -14.71
N LEU A 208 12.79 -23.22 -14.82
CA LEU A 208 12.14 -22.13 -15.54
C LEU A 208 12.51 -20.78 -14.91
N ILE A 209 12.50 -20.70 -13.58
CA ILE A 209 12.83 -19.46 -12.85
C ILE A 209 14.22 -18.95 -13.22
N ASP A 210 15.18 -19.84 -13.48
CA ASP A 210 16.56 -19.48 -13.85
C ASP A 210 16.73 -19.11 -15.34
N THR A 211 15.65 -19.09 -16.13
CA THR A 211 15.73 -18.74 -17.56
C THR A 211 15.63 -17.23 -17.80
N ASP A 212 16.44 -16.72 -18.73
CA ASP A 212 16.38 -15.31 -19.18
C ASP A 212 14.99 -14.92 -19.69
N SER A 213 14.27 -15.85 -20.32
CA SER A 213 12.92 -15.62 -20.81
C SER A 213 11.92 -15.38 -19.68
N PHE A 214 12.04 -16.12 -18.57
CA PHE A 214 11.22 -15.89 -17.38
C PHE A 214 11.61 -14.60 -16.67
N HIS A 215 12.91 -14.31 -16.53
CA HIS A 215 13.37 -13.04 -15.96
C HIS A 215 12.80 -11.84 -16.72
N ALA A 216 12.91 -11.85 -18.06
CA ALA A 216 12.36 -10.81 -18.91
C ALA A 216 10.83 -10.68 -18.79
N PHE A 217 10.12 -11.80 -18.61
CA PHE A 217 8.67 -11.80 -18.36
C PHE A 217 8.34 -11.15 -17.01
N ALA A 218 9.00 -11.58 -15.94
CA ALA A 218 8.73 -11.13 -14.57
C ALA A 218 9.05 -9.65 -14.37
N LEU A 219 10.07 -9.12 -15.06
CA LEU A 219 10.55 -7.74 -14.94
C LEU A 219 9.93 -6.76 -15.96
N LYS A 220 9.06 -7.22 -16.85
CA LYS A 220 8.59 -6.47 -18.04
C LYS A 220 7.97 -5.09 -17.77
N LYS A 221 7.39 -4.87 -16.59
CA LYS A 221 6.65 -3.63 -16.28
C LYS A 221 7.26 -2.81 -15.13
N LYS A 222 7.63 -3.45 -14.02
CA LYS A 222 8.19 -2.83 -12.80
C LYS A 222 8.97 -3.88 -12.01
N LYS A 223 9.77 -3.44 -11.02
CA LYS A 223 10.39 -4.32 -10.03
C LYS A 223 9.28 -4.97 -9.18
N PRO A 224 9.10 -6.29 -9.20
CA PRO A 224 8.03 -6.95 -8.44
C PRO A 224 8.25 -6.93 -6.92
N TRP A 225 9.48 -6.71 -6.47
CA TRP A 225 9.84 -6.64 -5.05
C TRP A 225 9.85 -5.22 -4.47
N SER A 226 9.71 -4.18 -5.28
CA SER A 226 9.73 -2.79 -4.79
C SER A 226 8.86 -1.90 -5.67
N TYR A 227 7.88 -1.23 -5.06
CA TYR A 227 7.02 -0.27 -5.76
C TYR A 227 6.56 0.85 -4.82
N THR A 228 6.30 2.01 -5.39
CA THR A 228 5.59 3.10 -4.70
C THR A 228 4.10 2.91 -4.89
N SER A 229 3.32 3.04 -3.82
CA SER A 229 1.87 2.90 -3.91
C SER A 229 1.30 4.00 -4.79
N GLY A 230 0.66 3.61 -5.89
CA GLY A 230 -0.24 4.50 -6.64
C GLY A 230 -1.64 4.59 -6.01
N GLY A 231 -1.79 4.23 -4.73
CA GLY A 231 -3.07 4.21 -4.02
C GLY A 231 -3.31 5.52 -3.29
N SER A 232 -4.57 5.91 -3.12
CA SER A 232 -4.93 7.09 -2.31
C SER A 232 -4.63 6.86 -0.83
N PHE A 233 -4.46 7.94 -0.06
CA PHE A 233 -4.37 7.93 1.41
C PHE A 233 -5.44 7.00 2.05
N HIS A 234 -6.68 7.08 1.59
CA HIS A 234 -7.78 6.22 2.03
C HIS A 234 -7.55 4.74 1.76
N THR A 235 -6.96 4.40 0.62
CA THR A 235 -6.65 3.01 0.27
C THR A 235 -5.60 2.45 1.22
N LEU A 236 -4.59 3.25 1.55
CA LEU A 236 -3.56 2.88 2.52
C LEU A 236 -4.15 2.69 3.93
N LEU A 237 -5.01 3.60 4.39
CA LEU A 237 -5.66 3.49 5.70
C LEU A 237 -6.58 2.28 5.80
N LYS A 238 -7.45 2.05 4.81
CA LYS A 238 -8.32 0.87 4.77
C LYS A 238 -7.50 -0.41 4.77
N GLY A 239 -6.43 -0.42 4.00
CA GLY A 239 -5.45 -1.50 3.98
C GLY A 239 -4.87 -1.73 5.36
N TYR A 240 -4.30 -0.72 6.02
CA TYR A 240 -3.57 -0.87 7.28
C TYR A 240 -4.46 -1.32 8.44
N PHE A 241 -5.60 -0.64 8.63
CA PHE A 241 -6.50 -0.86 9.76
C PHE A 241 -7.58 -1.91 9.50
N SER A 242 -7.61 -2.51 8.30
CA SER A 242 -8.61 -3.51 7.92
C SER A 242 -10.04 -2.95 8.02
N ILE A 243 -10.22 -1.66 7.67
CA ILE A 243 -11.52 -1.00 7.75
C ILE A 243 -12.42 -1.52 6.64
N GLU A 244 -13.48 -2.22 7.04
CA GLU A 244 -14.52 -2.69 6.14
C GLU A 244 -15.58 -1.60 6.01
N GLY A 245 -15.54 -0.82 4.92
CA GLY A 245 -16.53 0.22 4.62
C GLY A 245 -15.92 1.58 4.26
N GLU A 246 -16.72 2.64 4.40
CA GLU A 246 -16.28 4.02 4.22
C GLU A 246 -15.65 4.57 5.51
N ILE A 247 -14.54 5.29 5.33
CA ILE A 247 -13.88 6.00 6.42
C ILE A 247 -14.75 7.22 6.74
N ALA A 248 -15.14 7.39 8.00
CA ALA A 248 -15.84 8.60 8.41
C ALA A 248 -14.86 9.78 8.46
N GLU A 249 -15.11 10.76 7.61
CA GLU A 249 -14.31 11.95 7.46
C GLU A 249 -15.19 13.16 7.18
N GLU A 250 -14.67 14.33 7.52
CA GLU A 250 -15.19 15.62 7.09
C GLU A 250 -14.10 16.27 6.25
N LYS A 251 -14.45 16.70 5.04
CA LYS A 251 -13.49 17.27 4.10
C LYS A 251 -14.11 18.36 3.23
N ARG A 252 -13.29 19.33 2.82
CA ARG A 252 -13.67 20.39 1.89
C ARG A 252 -12.46 21.09 1.28
N PRO A 253 -12.61 21.77 0.13
CA PRO A 253 -11.59 22.69 -0.35
C PRO A 253 -11.49 23.90 0.60
N ILE A 254 -10.29 24.45 0.70
CA ILE A 254 -9.96 25.55 1.62
C ILE A 254 -9.57 26.78 0.81
N GLU A 255 -10.17 27.92 1.16
CA GLU A 255 -9.99 29.16 0.40
C GLU A 255 -9.00 30.15 1.03
N SER A 256 -8.68 29.98 2.31
CA SER A 256 -7.73 30.83 3.06
C SER A 256 -7.18 30.10 4.30
N PRO A 257 -6.05 30.53 4.90
CA PRO A 257 -5.63 30.03 6.22
C PRO A 257 -6.68 30.29 7.31
N LEU A 258 -7.42 31.40 7.20
CA LEU A 258 -8.56 31.71 8.08
C LEU A 258 -9.70 30.70 7.90
N ASP A 259 -10.01 30.32 6.66
CA ASP A 259 -11.02 29.31 6.34
C ASP A 259 -10.62 27.93 6.88
N LEU A 260 -9.34 27.56 6.78
CA LEU A 260 -8.81 26.33 7.40
C LEU A 260 -8.97 26.35 8.92
N LEU A 261 -8.55 27.43 9.59
CA LEU A 261 -8.69 27.51 11.04
C LEU A 261 -10.16 27.45 11.47
N THR A 262 -11.04 28.12 10.72
CA THR A 262 -12.49 28.11 10.95
C THR A 262 -13.05 26.70 10.77
N PHE A 263 -12.69 26.01 9.67
CA PHE A 263 -13.06 24.62 9.41
C PHE A 263 -12.73 23.72 10.61
N LEU A 264 -11.49 23.79 11.09
CA LEU A 264 -11.00 22.90 12.14
C LEU A 264 -11.71 23.16 13.48
N ILE A 265 -11.89 24.43 13.85
CA ILE A 265 -12.58 24.79 15.09
C ILE A 265 -14.07 24.38 15.03
N ASP A 266 -14.76 24.69 13.92
CA ASP A 266 -16.17 24.34 13.75
C ASP A 266 -16.40 22.83 13.72
N LEU A 267 -15.50 22.09 13.06
CA LEU A 267 -15.50 20.64 13.08
C LEU A 267 -15.44 20.11 14.51
N LEU A 268 -14.46 20.57 15.29
CA LEU A 268 -14.28 20.13 16.68
C LEU A 268 -15.49 20.48 17.56
N LYS A 269 -16.11 21.65 17.35
CA LYS A 269 -17.36 22.04 18.01
C LYS A 269 -18.54 21.14 17.65
N ALA A 270 -18.59 20.65 16.41
CA ALA A 270 -19.67 19.79 15.92
C ALA A 270 -19.49 18.31 16.29
N LEU A 271 -18.27 17.87 16.62
CA LEU A 271 -18.01 16.48 16.97
C LEU A 271 -18.74 16.05 18.27
N PRO A 272 -19.21 14.79 18.35
CA PRO A 272 -19.86 14.30 19.56
C PRO A 272 -18.93 14.35 20.79
N TYR A 273 -19.48 14.70 21.97
CA TYR A 273 -18.72 14.81 23.22
C TYR A 273 -17.83 13.59 23.54
N ARG A 274 -18.29 12.37 23.21
CA ARG A 274 -17.50 11.14 23.39
C ARG A 274 -16.17 11.14 22.62
N VAL A 275 -16.11 11.84 21.48
CA VAL A 275 -14.92 11.97 20.62
C VAL A 275 -14.03 13.10 21.12
N THR A 276 -14.61 14.21 21.56
CA THR A 276 -13.84 15.42 21.96
C THR A 276 -13.33 15.38 23.39
N ARG A 277 -13.99 14.64 24.29
CA ARG A 277 -13.60 14.52 25.71
C ARG A 277 -12.12 14.17 25.93
N PRO A 278 -11.51 13.19 25.22
CA PRO A 278 -10.08 12.91 25.39
C PRO A 278 -9.18 14.12 25.11
N PHE A 279 -9.52 14.94 24.10
CA PHE A 279 -8.74 16.12 23.73
C PHE A 279 -8.82 17.25 24.78
N GLU A 280 -9.86 17.28 25.61
CA GLU A 280 -9.95 18.22 26.72
C GLU A 280 -8.93 17.91 27.81
N THR A 281 -8.64 16.62 28.04
CA THR A 281 -7.80 16.17 29.16
C THR A 281 -6.38 15.81 28.75
N ASP A 282 -6.17 15.42 27.50
CA ASP A 282 -4.89 14.97 26.98
C ASP A 282 -4.47 15.83 25.77
N PRO A 283 -3.43 16.68 25.90
CA PRO A 283 -2.93 17.49 24.79
C PRO A 283 -2.30 16.66 23.67
N HIS A 284 -1.96 15.39 23.94
CA HIS A 284 -1.41 14.48 22.95
C HIS A 284 -2.48 13.65 22.24
N ALA A 285 -3.74 13.66 22.69
CA ALA A 285 -4.80 13.00 21.94
C ALA A 285 -4.99 13.69 20.58
N SER A 286 -5.12 12.89 19.52
CA SER A 286 -5.03 13.36 18.13
C SER A 286 -6.11 12.79 17.21
N LEU A 287 -6.37 13.50 16.11
CA LEU A 287 -7.14 13.02 14.97
C LEU A 287 -6.23 12.93 13.74
N PHE A 288 -6.51 11.99 12.84
CA PHE A 288 -5.87 11.99 11.53
C PHE A 288 -6.43 13.12 10.67
N MET A 289 -5.52 13.86 10.06
CA MET A 289 -5.83 14.94 9.14
C MET A 289 -4.93 14.82 7.92
N TYR A 290 -5.41 15.28 6.77
CA TYR A 290 -4.60 15.36 5.56
C TYR A 290 -4.88 16.66 4.81
N SER A 291 -3.83 17.20 4.20
CA SER A 291 -3.87 18.16 3.10
C SER A 291 -3.78 17.40 1.77
N PRO A 292 -3.89 18.08 0.62
CA PRO A 292 -3.76 17.41 -0.67
C PRO A 292 -2.44 16.68 -0.89
N THR A 293 -1.37 17.13 -0.23
CA THR A 293 -0.02 16.61 -0.38
C THR A 293 0.59 16.03 0.89
N HIS A 294 -0.12 16.01 2.02
CA HIS A 294 0.49 15.61 3.30
C HIS A 294 -0.51 15.05 4.30
N ALA A 295 -0.17 13.97 4.99
CA ALA A 295 -0.95 13.37 6.07
C ALA A 295 -0.28 13.59 7.43
N PHE A 296 -1.04 14.04 8.42
CA PHE A 296 -0.52 14.47 9.70
C PHE A 296 -1.53 14.33 10.86
N LEU A 297 -1.09 14.63 12.08
CA LEU A 297 -1.92 14.51 13.27
C LEU A 297 -2.41 15.87 13.74
N LEU A 298 -3.71 16.11 13.61
CA LEU A 298 -4.39 17.21 14.30
C LEU A 298 -4.33 16.95 15.81
N ARG A 299 -3.96 17.97 16.59
CA ARG A 299 -3.81 17.92 18.05
C ARG A 299 -4.79 18.92 18.71
N PRO A 300 -6.07 18.55 18.87
CA PRO A 300 -7.08 19.48 19.37
C PRO A 300 -6.83 19.95 20.81
N GLY A 301 -6.06 19.20 21.60
CA GLY A 301 -5.77 19.54 22.99
C GLY A 301 -4.61 20.54 23.18
N LEU A 302 -3.93 21.00 22.12
CA LEU A 302 -2.85 21.98 22.25
C LEU A 302 -3.39 23.37 22.59
N SER A 303 -2.80 24.03 23.58
CA SER A 303 -3.09 25.44 23.89
C SER A 303 -2.24 26.36 22.97
N PRO A 304 -2.77 27.49 22.46
CA PRO A 304 -4.11 28.03 22.68
C PRO A 304 -5.20 27.55 21.70
N PHE A 305 -4.96 26.51 20.89
CA PHE A 305 -5.91 26.00 19.90
C PHE A 305 -7.14 25.36 20.54
N LYS A 306 -6.95 24.70 21.68
CA LYS A 306 -7.99 24.06 22.48
C LYS A 306 -9.08 25.04 22.91
N GLU A 307 -8.69 26.25 23.29
CA GLU A 307 -9.57 27.31 23.77
C GLU A 307 -10.55 27.74 22.68
N GLY A 308 -10.16 27.72 21.41
CA GLY A 308 -11.01 28.15 20.30
C GLY A 308 -12.21 27.25 20.03
N TRP A 309 -12.03 25.93 20.13
CA TRP A 309 -13.15 25.00 19.96
C TRP A 309 -13.94 24.74 21.24
N LEU A 310 -13.36 25.03 22.42
CA LEU A 310 -14.11 25.05 23.68
C LEU A 310 -14.95 26.31 23.87
N ASP A 311 -14.65 27.40 23.16
CA ASP A 311 -15.46 28.60 23.18
C ASP A 311 -16.87 28.34 22.62
N LYS A 312 -17.88 28.80 23.35
CA LYS A 312 -19.30 28.74 22.96
C LYS A 312 -19.70 29.85 21.98
N GLY A 313 -18.80 30.81 21.75
CA GLY A 313 -18.98 31.89 20.79
C GLY A 313 -18.85 31.46 19.33
N PHE A 314 -19.09 32.42 18.43
CA PHE A 314 -18.86 32.26 17.01
C PHE A 314 -17.36 32.13 16.72
N THR A 315 -16.99 31.12 15.93
CA THR A 315 -15.59 30.79 15.63
C THR A 315 -14.81 31.94 15.01
N TYR A 316 -15.39 32.62 14.01
CA TYR A 316 -14.74 33.79 13.42
C TYR A 316 -14.50 34.92 14.43
N THR A 317 -15.46 35.17 15.33
CA THR A 317 -15.30 36.17 16.40
C THR A 317 -14.17 35.80 17.34
N TRP A 318 -14.08 34.52 17.73
CA TRP A 318 -12.98 34.05 18.57
C TRP A 318 -11.62 34.25 17.89
N ILE A 319 -11.48 33.83 16.62
CA ILE A 319 -10.24 33.97 15.85
C ILE A 319 -9.84 35.45 15.74
N ARG A 320 -10.79 36.32 15.40
CA ARG A 320 -10.54 37.75 15.27
C ARG A 320 -10.05 38.34 16.60
N ASP A 321 -10.78 38.10 17.68
CA ASP A 321 -10.56 38.78 18.96
C ASP A 321 -9.32 38.24 19.72
N HIS A 322 -8.94 36.99 19.50
CA HIS A 322 -7.84 36.35 20.25
C HIS A 322 -6.54 36.22 19.45
N LEU A 323 -6.60 36.26 18.11
CA LEU A 323 -5.42 36.09 17.25
C LEU A 323 -5.18 37.32 16.38
N ILE A 324 -6.16 37.72 15.57
CA ILE A 324 -5.96 38.73 14.51
C ILE A 324 -5.84 40.14 15.10
N ASP A 325 -6.85 40.62 15.82
CA ASP A 325 -6.90 41.99 16.32
C ASP A 325 -5.78 42.29 17.33
N PRO A 326 -5.44 41.39 18.28
CA PRO A 326 -4.30 41.59 19.16
C PRO A 326 -2.98 41.71 18.38
N ALA A 327 -2.75 40.84 17.40
CA ALA A 327 -1.50 40.84 16.63
C ALA A 327 -1.39 42.08 15.76
N LYS A 328 -2.48 42.41 15.06
CA LYS A 328 -2.57 43.60 14.23
C LYS A 328 -2.33 44.86 15.04
N SER A 329 -3.00 45.02 16.19
CA SER A 329 -2.82 46.18 17.07
C SER A 329 -1.37 46.31 17.55
N HIS A 330 -0.72 45.19 17.90
CA HIS A 330 0.69 45.16 18.27
C HIS A 330 1.59 45.59 17.10
N TYR A 331 1.42 45.00 15.93
CA TYR A 331 2.25 45.31 14.75
C TYR A 331 2.05 46.75 14.24
N GLU A 332 0.81 47.26 14.28
CA GLU A 332 0.50 48.65 13.91
C GLU A 332 1.16 49.66 14.86
N SER A 333 1.46 49.27 16.11
CA SER A 333 2.17 50.13 17.07
C SER A 333 3.68 50.22 16.80
N ILE A 334 4.24 49.30 16.00
CA ILE A 334 5.68 49.24 15.72
C ILE A 334 6.06 50.27 14.64
N ARG A 335 7.11 51.04 14.93
CA ARG A 335 7.77 51.93 13.98
C ARG A 335 9.27 51.68 14.06
N LEU A 336 9.88 51.43 12.91
CA LEU A 336 11.29 51.12 12.77
C LEU A 336 12.04 52.38 12.40
N ASP A 337 12.77 52.94 13.37
CA ASP A 337 13.75 53.98 13.08
C ASP A 337 14.95 53.41 12.29
N ALA A 338 15.83 54.29 11.83
CA ALA A 338 16.98 53.88 11.02
C ALA A 338 17.88 52.85 11.73
N SER A 339 18.02 52.96 13.06
CA SER A 339 18.85 52.04 13.85
C SER A 339 18.23 50.63 13.92
N LEU A 340 16.92 50.55 14.17
CA LEU A 340 16.18 49.29 14.17
C LEU A 340 16.11 48.65 12.78
N GLN A 341 15.91 49.46 11.74
CA GLN A 341 15.94 48.98 10.36
C GLN A 341 17.28 48.30 10.06
N THR A 342 18.41 48.94 10.40
CA THR A 342 19.74 48.36 10.20
C THR A 342 19.93 47.08 11.00
N LEU A 343 19.63 47.08 12.31
CA LEU A 343 19.79 45.91 13.18
C LEU A 343 19.03 44.69 12.66
N VAL A 344 17.81 44.90 12.17
CA VAL A 344 16.95 43.82 11.68
C VAL A 344 17.42 43.36 10.31
N ALA A 345 17.71 44.29 9.40
CA ALA A 345 18.19 43.96 8.05
C ALA A 345 19.55 43.25 8.04
N GLU A 346 20.45 43.55 8.98
CA GLU A 346 21.77 42.92 9.11
C GLU A 346 21.68 41.39 9.29
N LYS A 347 20.57 40.87 9.83
CA LYS A 347 20.33 39.43 9.96
C LYS A 347 20.13 38.72 8.62
N ILE A 348 19.64 39.45 7.61
CA ILE A 348 19.45 38.94 6.24
C ILE A 348 20.63 39.34 5.35
N VAL A 349 21.18 40.55 5.56
CA VAL A 349 22.21 41.15 4.70
C VAL A 349 23.31 41.76 5.56
N PRO A 350 24.40 41.02 5.84
CA PRO A 350 25.42 41.45 6.79
C PRO A 350 26.14 42.76 6.41
N HIS A 351 26.13 43.15 5.12
CA HIS A 351 26.88 44.30 4.62
C HIS A 351 26.08 45.11 3.60
N GLY A 352 26.14 46.44 3.70
CA GLY A 352 25.64 47.35 2.66
C GLY A 352 24.15 47.69 2.72
N PHE A 353 23.47 47.40 3.84
CA PHE A 353 22.11 47.89 4.05
C PHE A 353 22.12 49.40 4.39
N HIS A 354 21.35 50.18 3.64
CA HIS A 354 21.15 51.60 3.90
C HIS A 354 19.73 51.79 4.45
N PRO A 355 19.53 52.22 5.71
CA PRO A 355 18.20 52.44 6.26
C PRO A 355 17.52 53.62 5.58
N SER A 356 16.19 53.57 5.51
CA SER A 356 15.39 54.73 5.14
C SER A 356 15.52 55.82 6.21
N PRO A 357 15.65 57.11 5.83
CA PRO A 357 15.75 58.21 6.78
C PRO A 357 14.46 58.44 7.59
N GLY A 358 13.32 57.89 7.15
CA GLY A 358 12.05 57.94 7.86
C GLY A 358 11.80 56.68 8.71
N GLY A 359 11.00 56.83 9.77
CA GLY A 359 10.48 55.69 10.51
C GLY A 359 9.48 54.91 9.66
N LEU A 360 9.72 53.62 9.44
CA LEU A 360 8.87 52.76 8.62
C LEU A 360 7.95 51.88 9.48
N THR A 361 6.73 51.64 9.03
CA THR A 361 5.89 50.54 9.53
C THR A 361 6.45 49.19 9.10
N LEU A 362 5.99 48.08 9.70
CA LEU A 362 6.40 46.74 9.27
C LEU A 362 6.04 46.43 7.81
N PRO A 363 4.83 46.75 7.30
CA PRO A 363 4.53 46.57 5.87
C PRO A 363 5.42 47.40 4.95
N GLU A 364 5.65 48.68 5.28
CA GLU A 364 6.53 49.54 4.48
C GLU A 364 7.98 49.04 4.47
N PHE A 365 8.48 48.59 5.63
CA PHE A 365 9.81 48.02 5.73
C PHE A 365 9.94 46.70 4.96
N ARG A 366 8.89 45.88 4.96
CA ARG A 366 8.83 44.66 4.14
C ARG A 366 8.93 44.99 2.64
N VAL A 367 8.16 45.97 2.16
CA VAL A 367 8.24 46.45 0.77
C VAL A 367 9.65 46.97 0.47
N TYR A 368 10.24 47.75 1.38
CA TYR A 368 11.60 48.26 1.23
C TYR A 368 12.65 47.13 1.11
N LEU A 369 12.56 46.09 1.95
CA LEU A 369 13.43 44.92 1.86
C LEU A 369 13.18 44.11 0.59
N MET A 370 11.93 43.97 0.16
CA MET A 370 11.56 43.26 -1.07
C MET A 370 12.09 43.96 -2.33
N ASP A 371 12.06 45.30 -2.37
CA ASP A 371 12.60 46.07 -3.50
C ASP A 371 14.12 45.86 -3.64
N MET A 372 14.83 45.75 -2.52
CA MET A 372 16.26 45.47 -2.51
C MET A 372 16.59 43.99 -2.71
N PHE A 373 15.73 43.08 -2.26
CA PHE A 373 15.94 41.63 -2.30
C PHE A 373 14.69 40.88 -2.80
N PRO A 374 14.32 41.01 -4.09
CA PRO A 374 13.04 40.51 -4.61
C PRO A 374 12.83 39.00 -4.44
N ASN A 375 13.93 38.23 -4.41
CA ASN A 375 13.89 36.77 -4.34
C ASN A 375 13.92 36.21 -2.90
N ARG A 376 13.83 37.08 -1.88
CA ARG A 376 13.96 36.70 -0.46
C ARG A 376 12.70 36.92 0.36
N GLY A 377 11.53 36.92 -0.27
CA GLY A 377 10.25 37.20 0.41
C GLY A 377 10.00 36.34 1.65
N ASP A 378 10.23 35.04 1.57
CA ASP A 378 10.03 34.14 2.71
C ASP A 378 11.04 34.40 3.84
N ASP A 379 12.31 34.66 3.50
CA ASP A 379 13.34 35.03 4.49
C ASP A 379 12.99 36.35 5.19
N ILE A 380 12.45 37.31 4.44
CA ILE A 380 12.02 38.62 4.94
C ILE A 380 10.82 38.43 5.87
N ASP A 381 9.78 37.70 5.44
CA ASP A 381 8.59 37.46 6.27
C ASP A 381 8.96 36.69 7.55
N ASN A 382 9.88 35.73 7.46
CA ASN A 382 10.47 35.04 8.60
C ASN A 382 11.17 35.97 9.58
N LEU A 383 12.06 36.81 9.05
CA LEU A 383 12.82 37.75 9.87
C LEU A 383 11.88 38.70 10.60
N LEU A 384 10.88 39.24 9.91
CA LEU A 384 9.90 40.16 10.51
C LEU A 384 9.10 39.44 11.59
N PHE A 385 8.65 38.22 11.33
CA PHE A 385 7.93 37.44 12.33
C PHE A 385 8.80 37.18 13.57
N GLN A 386 10.01 36.64 13.40
CA GLN A 386 10.91 36.32 14.50
C GLN A 386 11.38 37.55 15.27
N SER A 387 11.46 38.72 14.63
CA SER A 387 11.96 39.94 15.27
C SER A 387 10.88 40.69 16.03
N PHE A 388 9.60 40.56 15.65
CA PHE A 388 8.54 41.43 16.16
C PHE A 388 7.31 40.71 16.70
N SER A 389 7.16 39.40 16.45
CA SER A 389 6.03 38.65 16.98
C SER A 389 6.19 38.44 18.48
N THR A 390 5.31 39.08 19.25
CA THR A 390 5.12 38.82 20.68
C THR A 390 3.90 37.95 20.94
N ILE A 391 3.11 37.67 19.90
CA ILE A 391 1.93 36.81 20.00
C ILE A 391 2.34 35.41 19.60
N PRO A 392 2.26 34.43 20.51
CA PRO A 392 2.66 33.08 20.20
C PRO A 392 1.80 32.54 19.04
N PRO A 393 2.41 31.84 18.06
CA PRO A 393 1.65 31.09 17.07
C PRO A 393 0.65 30.13 17.74
N LEU A 394 -0.39 29.78 17.01
CA LEU A 394 -1.43 28.84 17.42
C LEU A 394 -1.09 27.44 16.88
N PRO A 395 -0.34 26.59 17.61
CA PRO A 395 -0.05 25.23 17.16
C PRO A 395 -1.33 24.40 17.15
N PHE A 396 -1.56 23.67 16.05
CA PHE A 396 -2.76 22.83 15.91
C PHE A 396 -2.45 21.39 15.47
N ALA A 397 -1.31 21.12 14.87
CA ALA A 397 -0.98 19.79 14.38
C ALA A 397 0.52 19.46 14.46
N ASP A 398 0.86 18.20 14.67
CA ASP A 398 2.23 17.67 14.49
C ASP A 398 2.47 17.49 13.00
N THR A 399 3.58 17.99 12.45
CA THR A 399 3.81 17.93 11.00
C THR A 399 4.23 16.55 10.52
N ASN A 400 4.44 15.58 11.41
CA ASN A 400 5.17 14.35 11.12
C ASN A 400 6.64 14.58 10.70
N TRP A 401 7.14 15.82 10.66
CA TRP A 401 8.56 16.08 10.47
C TRP A 401 9.27 16.04 11.83
N ALA A 402 10.57 15.76 11.84
CA ALA A 402 11.36 15.87 13.05
C ALA A 402 11.33 17.33 13.55
N ASP A 403 10.92 17.51 14.80
CA ASP A 403 10.97 18.78 15.54
C ASP A 403 10.03 19.92 15.12
N TYR A 404 8.96 19.70 14.35
CA TYR A 404 8.03 20.77 13.95
C TYR A 404 6.54 20.49 14.25
N PHE A 405 5.80 21.58 14.49
CA PHE A 405 4.34 21.66 14.52
C PHE A 405 3.84 22.60 13.43
N PHE A 406 2.66 22.33 12.86
CA PHE A 406 1.91 23.33 12.12
C PHE A 406 1.25 24.31 13.09
N ALA A 407 1.33 25.59 12.78
CA ALA A 407 0.76 26.66 13.58
C ALA A 407 0.17 27.76 12.69
N PHE A 408 -0.91 28.39 13.16
CA PHE A 408 -1.41 29.62 12.55
C PHE A 408 -0.75 30.83 13.22
N ALA A 409 -0.36 31.82 12.44
CA ALA A 409 0.12 33.08 12.99
C ALA A 409 -0.21 34.25 12.08
N VAL A 410 -0.32 35.45 12.65
CA VAL A 410 -0.58 36.66 11.87
C VAL A 410 0.73 37.18 11.32
N ASN A 411 0.81 37.27 9.99
CA ASN A 411 1.99 37.77 9.32
C ASN A 411 2.15 39.28 9.61
N PRO A 412 3.29 39.72 10.17
CA PRO A 412 3.51 41.12 10.56
C PRO A 412 3.54 42.09 9.38
N ALA A 413 3.69 41.58 8.16
CA ALA A 413 3.80 42.41 6.97
C ALA A 413 2.46 42.58 6.24
N THR A 414 1.57 41.58 6.30
CA THR A 414 0.25 41.64 5.66
C THR A 414 -0.89 41.86 6.65
N PHE A 415 -0.66 41.61 7.94
CA PHE A 415 -1.67 41.56 9.00
C PHE A 415 -2.76 40.51 8.80
N GLU A 416 -2.49 39.53 7.93
CA GLU A 416 -3.38 38.41 7.65
C GLU A 416 -2.90 37.15 8.37
N LEU A 417 -3.85 36.25 8.66
CA LEU A 417 -3.53 34.94 9.20
C LEU A 417 -2.86 34.09 8.11
N ASP A 418 -1.74 33.47 8.43
CA ASP A 418 -0.98 32.59 7.54
C ASP A 418 -0.61 31.28 8.26
N LEU A 419 -0.25 30.27 7.47
CA LEU A 419 0.19 28.96 7.96
C LEU A 419 1.72 28.92 8.11
N TYR A 420 2.18 28.47 9.27
CA TYR A 420 3.59 28.34 9.60
C TYR A 420 3.89 26.92 10.08
N ARG A 421 5.17 26.54 9.98
CA ARG A 421 5.76 25.47 10.78
C ARG A 421 6.62 26.09 11.87
N MET A 422 6.50 25.58 13.08
CA MET A 422 7.18 26.06 14.28
C MET A 422 7.92 24.90 14.94
N SER A 423 9.16 25.11 15.37
CA SER A 423 9.91 24.08 16.08
C SER A 423 9.31 23.78 17.45
N ILE A 424 9.57 22.59 18.00
CA ILE A 424 9.05 22.18 19.32
C ILE A 424 9.41 23.18 20.43
N ASP A 425 10.58 23.81 20.35
CA ASP A 425 11.04 24.83 21.30
C ASP A 425 10.48 26.23 21.03
N GLY A 426 9.69 26.41 19.98
CA GLY A 426 9.08 27.69 19.57
C GLY A 426 10.06 28.70 18.98
N ASN A 427 11.37 28.39 18.91
CA ASN A 427 12.40 29.35 18.54
C ASN A 427 12.56 29.53 17.02
N ARG A 428 12.18 28.52 16.24
CA ARG A 428 12.30 28.54 14.77
C ARG A 428 10.92 28.46 14.16
N ILE A 429 10.57 29.46 13.38
CA ILE A 429 9.26 29.58 12.76
C ILE A 429 9.48 29.93 11.29
N TYR A 430 8.80 29.21 10.40
CA TYR A 430 8.90 29.32 8.94
C TYR A 430 7.51 29.34 8.29
N PRO A 431 7.19 30.26 7.36
CA PRO A 431 5.93 30.22 6.64
C PRO A 431 5.88 28.96 5.78
N MET A 432 4.69 28.43 5.61
CA MET A 432 4.40 27.32 4.71
C MET A 432 4.11 27.85 3.30
N THR A 433 5.02 28.67 2.76
CA THR A 433 4.87 29.27 1.41
C THR A 433 4.58 28.24 0.32
N PRO A 434 5.24 27.06 0.29
CA PRO A 434 4.92 26.01 -0.69
C PRO A 434 3.50 25.45 -0.60
N TRP A 435 2.74 25.74 0.46
CA TRP A 435 1.35 25.31 0.61
C TRP A 435 0.35 26.44 0.36
N ARG A 436 0.79 27.66 0.02
CA ARG A 436 -0.11 28.80 -0.16
C ARG A 436 -1.14 28.58 -1.27
N HIS A 437 -0.78 27.89 -2.35
CA HIS A 437 -1.72 27.56 -3.44
C HIS A 437 -2.79 26.53 -3.02
N TYR A 438 -2.58 25.80 -1.92
CA TYR A 438 -3.59 24.95 -1.28
C TYR A 438 -4.50 25.69 -0.31
N LEU A 439 -4.21 26.97 -0.07
CA LEU A 439 -4.82 27.82 0.95
C LEU A 439 -5.22 29.19 0.39
N ASP A 440 -5.25 29.40 -0.92
CA ASP A 440 -5.64 30.68 -1.54
C ASP A 440 -6.89 30.56 -2.43
N GLY A 441 -7.54 29.39 -2.39
CA GLY A 441 -8.73 29.06 -3.20
C GLY A 441 -8.43 28.80 -4.68
N THR A 442 -7.16 28.80 -5.10
CA THR A 442 -6.79 28.49 -6.50
C THR A 442 -6.94 27.00 -6.80
N THR A 443 -6.69 26.14 -5.82
CA THR A 443 -6.90 24.69 -5.91
C THR A 443 -8.25 24.28 -5.33
N LYS A 444 -8.84 23.22 -5.89
CA LYS A 444 -10.09 22.61 -5.41
C LYS A 444 -9.86 21.30 -4.67
N GLU A 445 -8.64 21.08 -4.20
CA GLU A 445 -8.27 19.85 -3.53
C GLU A 445 -8.71 19.90 -2.08
N ASP A 446 -9.23 18.78 -1.59
CA ASP A 446 -9.84 18.71 -0.28
C ASP A 446 -8.78 18.58 0.81
N TRP A 447 -8.99 19.33 1.89
CA TRP A 447 -8.43 19.02 3.20
C TRP A 447 -9.43 18.17 3.97
N GLY A 448 -8.98 17.15 4.69
CA GLY A 448 -9.87 16.24 5.40
C GLY A 448 -9.40 15.86 6.80
N VAL A 449 -10.36 15.59 7.68
CA VAL A 449 -10.13 15.11 9.05
C VAL A 449 -10.97 13.86 9.29
N LEU A 450 -10.34 12.80 9.80
CA LEU A 450 -11.03 11.55 10.11
C LEU A 450 -11.72 11.67 11.47
N THR A 451 -13.05 11.56 11.50
CA THR A 451 -13.87 11.94 12.66
C THR A 451 -14.15 10.80 13.63
N ARG A 452 -13.78 9.57 13.29
CA ARG A 452 -13.91 8.38 14.14
C ARG A 452 -12.55 7.79 14.50
N PRO A 453 -11.84 8.33 15.50
CA PRO A 453 -10.54 7.78 15.93
C PRO A 453 -10.61 6.31 16.39
N THR A 454 -11.78 5.82 16.81
CA THR A 454 -12.01 4.41 17.17
C THR A 454 -11.84 3.44 16.00
N ASP A 455 -12.01 3.90 14.75
CA ASP A 455 -11.82 3.06 13.56
C ASP A 455 -10.34 2.64 13.41
N PHE A 456 -9.43 3.27 14.18
CA PHE A 456 -7.99 3.11 14.09
C PHE A 456 -7.36 2.54 15.37
N SER A 457 -8.16 2.01 16.32
CA SER A 457 -7.71 1.65 17.68
C SER A 457 -6.85 0.37 17.79
N GLY A 458 -6.39 -0.20 16.67
CA GLY A 458 -5.56 -1.41 16.64
C GLY A 458 -4.05 -1.18 16.81
N ALA A 459 -3.59 0.07 16.71
CA ALA A 459 -2.20 0.50 16.95
C ALA A 459 -2.20 1.92 17.53
N PRO A 460 -1.22 2.32 18.37
CA PRO A 460 -1.10 3.71 18.80
C PRO A 460 -1.01 4.63 17.59
N LEU A 461 -1.86 5.67 17.51
CA LEU A 461 -1.83 6.64 16.41
C LEU A 461 -0.45 7.29 16.23
N SER A 462 0.29 7.44 17.34
CA SER A 462 1.68 7.88 17.38
C SER A 462 2.64 6.96 16.62
N ASP A 463 2.41 5.65 16.64
CA ASP A 463 3.24 4.67 15.94
C ASP A 463 3.01 4.73 14.43
N LEU A 464 1.79 5.07 13.99
CA LEU A 464 1.54 5.31 12.57
C LEU A 464 2.16 6.64 12.15
N ALA A 465 1.96 7.73 12.89
CA ALA A 465 2.61 9.00 12.61
C ALA A 465 4.14 8.91 12.58
N LEU A 466 4.77 8.15 13.48
CA LEU A 466 6.21 7.81 13.45
C LEU A 466 6.64 7.01 12.22
N LYS A 467 5.74 6.18 11.67
CA LYS A 467 5.97 5.45 10.41
C LYS A 467 5.71 6.33 9.18
N LEU A 468 4.77 7.27 9.27
CA LEU A 468 4.54 8.34 8.28
C LEU A 468 5.63 9.43 8.36
N LYS A 469 6.34 9.61 9.49
CA LYS A 469 7.50 10.52 9.63
C LYS A 469 8.69 10.15 8.72
N LYS A 470 8.63 8.96 8.12
CA LYS A 470 9.61 8.44 7.16
C LYS A 470 9.03 8.32 5.73
N ILE A 471 7.82 8.82 5.50
CA ILE A 471 7.32 9.20 4.16
C ILE A 471 7.95 10.55 3.80
#